data_AF-A0ABC8WP64-F1
#
_entry.id   AF-A0ABC8WP64-F1
#
_cell.length_a   1.000
_cell.length_b   1.000
_cell.length_c   1.000
_cell.angle_alpha   90.00
_cell.angle_beta   90.00
_cell.angle_gamma   90.00
#
_symmetry.space_group_name_H-M   'P 1'
#
loop_
_entity.id
_entity.type
_entity.pdbx_description
1 polymer ?
#
loop_
_entity_poly.entity_id
_entity_poly.type
_entity_poly.pdbx_seq_one_letter_code
_entity_poly.pdbx_strand_id
1 'polypeptide(L)'
;MSSSSFSSTPEDQSLETEAPHAPVTRERRLNPDLQKQLPKPYLARALEAVDPSHPQGTKGRDPRGLSVLQQHAAFFDRNGDGIIYPWETFQGLRAIGCALPVSFFGAILINLVLTYPTQPGWLPSPLLSIHIKNIHKGKHGSDSEAYDTEGRFDPSKFDAIFSKYGRTHPNALTKEELISMLNGNRNMYDFLGWVAAAGEWLLLYSVAKNKDGLLQRETVRGAFDGSLFERLQDNKKSS
;
A
#
# COMPACT_ATOMS: atom_id res chain seq x y z
N MET A 1 6.58 -45.92 39.18
CA MET A 1 5.60 -45.26 38.30
C MET A 1 6.37 -44.27 37.45
N SER A 2 6.63 -44.65 36.19
CA SER A 2 7.48 -43.88 35.28
C SER A 2 6.75 -42.63 34.82
N SER A 3 7.30 -41.46 35.13
CA SER A 3 6.88 -40.18 34.58
C SER A 3 7.17 -40.16 33.09
N SER A 4 6.13 -40.33 32.28
CA SER A 4 6.15 -40.10 30.84
C SER A 4 6.35 -38.60 30.58
N SER A 5 7.58 -38.21 30.25
CA SER A 5 7.86 -36.93 29.63
C SER A 5 7.12 -36.88 28.30
N PHE A 6 6.15 -35.97 28.19
CA PHE A 6 5.58 -35.58 26.91
C PHE A 6 6.72 -34.99 26.08
N SER A 7 7.23 -35.80 25.14
CA SER A 7 8.04 -35.33 24.03
C SER A 7 7.14 -34.41 23.21
N SER A 8 7.23 -33.10 23.42
CA SER A 8 6.74 -32.12 22.45
C SER A 8 7.33 -32.51 21.10
N THR A 9 6.46 -32.72 20.10
CA THR A 9 6.87 -32.84 18.71
C THR A 9 7.94 -31.79 18.41
N PRO A 10 9.05 -32.16 17.73
CA PRO A 10 10.05 -31.17 17.32
C PRO A 10 9.33 -30.04 16.59
N GLU A 11 9.53 -28.80 17.03
CA GLU A 11 9.08 -27.63 16.29
C GLU A 11 9.68 -27.74 14.87
N ASP A 12 8.81 -27.71 13.86
CA ASP A 12 9.21 -27.83 12.47
C ASP A 12 10.01 -26.59 12.07
N GLN A 13 11.34 -26.71 12.03
CA GLN A 13 12.26 -25.63 11.70
C GLN A 13 11.94 -24.93 10.37
N SER A 14 11.24 -25.61 9.44
CA SER A 14 10.85 -25.01 8.16
C SER A 14 9.79 -23.92 8.30
N LEU A 15 9.13 -23.82 9.48
CA LEU A 15 8.10 -22.83 9.79
C LEU A 15 8.64 -21.68 10.66
N GLU A 16 9.91 -21.71 11.05
CA GLU A 16 10.52 -20.66 11.87
C GLU A 16 10.57 -19.33 11.13
N THR A 17 10.11 -18.27 11.80
CA THR A 17 10.12 -16.90 11.25
C THR A 17 11.16 -16.01 11.93
N GLU A 18 11.80 -16.51 12.99
CA GLU A 18 12.85 -15.81 13.73
C GLU A 18 14.18 -16.55 13.60
N ALA A 19 15.23 -15.83 13.20
CA ALA A 19 16.59 -16.36 13.09
C ALA A 19 17.44 -15.81 14.25
N PRO A 20 18.03 -16.65 15.12
CA PRO A 20 18.75 -16.20 16.33
C PRO A 20 19.89 -15.21 16.08
N HIS A 21 20.58 -15.34 14.94
CA HIS A 21 21.70 -14.48 14.54
C HIS A 21 21.28 -13.26 13.71
N ALA A 22 19.99 -13.07 13.44
CA ALA A 22 19.45 -11.91 12.74
C ALA A 22 18.34 -11.24 13.58
N PRO A 23 18.69 -10.40 14.58
CA PRO A 23 17.73 -9.78 15.50
C PRO A 23 16.56 -9.04 14.83
N VAL A 24 16.76 -8.53 13.61
CA VAL A 24 15.70 -7.86 12.84
C VAL A 24 14.48 -8.76 12.59
N THR A 25 14.66 -10.08 12.51
CA THR A 25 13.57 -11.04 12.26
C THR A 25 12.62 -11.17 13.46
N ARG A 26 13.14 -11.16 14.70
CA ARG A 26 12.33 -11.13 15.94
C ARG A 26 11.73 -9.76 16.27
N GLU A 27 12.35 -8.68 15.76
CA GLU A 27 11.87 -7.30 15.94
C GLU A 27 10.70 -7.02 14.97
N ARG A 28 10.82 -7.47 13.72
CA ARG A 28 9.82 -7.28 12.66
C ARG A 28 9.04 -8.58 12.44
N ARG A 29 8.23 -8.91 13.44
CA ARG A 29 7.49 -10.18 13.50
C ARG A 29 6.43 -10.29 12.39
N LEU A 30 6.33 -11.48 11.82
CA LEU A 30 5.20 -11.87 10.98
C LEU A 30 4.02 -12.33 11.84
N ASN A 31 2.86 -12.44 11.22
CA ASN A 31 1.67 -13.05 11.82
C ASN A 31 1.60 -14.54 11.42
N PRO A 32 2.03 -15.50 12.26
CA PRO A 32 2.01 -16.92 11.91
C PRO A 32 0.58 -17.47 11.78
N ASP A 33 -0.41 -16.79 12.35
CA ASP A 33 -1.80 -17.20 12.36
C ASP A 33 -2.61 -16.63 11.20
N LEU A 34 -2.00 -15.86 10.28
CA LEU A 34 -2.73 -15.19 9.19
C LEU A 34 -3.54 -16.17 8.33
N GLN A 35 -3.01 -17.37 8.06
CA GLN A 35 -3.72 -18.41 7.30
C GLN A 35 -5.01 -18.88 7.99
N LYS A 36 -5.10 -18.80 9.33
CA LYS A 36 -6.32 -19.13 10.10
C LYS A 36 -7.38 -18.03 9.98
N GLN A 37 -6.95 -16.81 9.67
CA GLN A 37 -7.79 -15.61 9.61
C GLN A 37 -8.20 -15.24 8.18
N LEU A 38 -7.38 -15.60 7.19
CA LEU A 38 -7.59 -15.30 5.78
C LEU A 38 -7.13 -16.49 4.92
N PRO A 39 -7.99 -17.04 4.03
CA PRO A 39 -7.61 -18.17 3.20
C PRO A 39 -6.55 -17.78 2.16
N LYS A 40 -5.47 -18.57 2.05
CA LYS A 40 -4.39 -18.38 1.06
C LYS A 40 -3.85 -16.94 1.07
N PRO A 41 -3.34 -16.43 2.19
CA PRO A 41 -2.87 -15.05 2.31
C PRO A 41 -1.62 -14.79 1.47
N TYR A 42 -0.90 -15.84 1.06
CA TYR A 42 0.28 -15.78 0.18
C TYR A 42 -0.06 -15.56 -1.30
N LEU A 43 -1.34 -15.69 -1.68
CA LEU A 43 -1.77 -15.54 -3.07
C LEU A 43 -2.17 -14.09 -3.32
N ALA A 44 -1.51 -13.40 -4.25
CA ALA A 44 -1.90 -12.03 -4.59
C ALA A 44 -3.31 -11.98 -5.23
N ARG A 45 -4.10 -10.97 -4.88
CA ARG A 45 -5.47 -10.74 -5.34
C ARG A 45 -5.46 -9.70 -6.45
N ALA A 46 -5.93 -10.10 -7.63
CA ALA A 46 -5.99 -9.18 -8.76
C ALA A 46 -7.03 -8.08 -8.54
N LEU A 47 -8.19 -8.39 -7.99
CA LEU A 47 -9.35 -7.49 -8.01
C LEU A 47 -9.69 -6.87 -6.66
N GLU A 48 -9.24 -7.46 -5.55
CA GLU A 48 -9.71 -7.09 -4.21
C GLU A 48 -8.56 -6.88 -3.23
N ALA A 49 -8.56 -5.74 -2.53
CA ALA A 49 -7.67 -5.49 -1.39
C ALA A 49 -8.25 -6.14 -0.13
N VAL A 50 -7.95 -7.42 0.12
CA VAL A 50 -8.54 -8.21 1.22
C VAL A 50 -7.70 -8.18 2.50
N ASP A 51 -8.34 -8.27 3.67
CA ASP A 51 -7.66 -8.54 4.93
C ASP A 51 -8.58 -9.36 5.88
N PRO A 52 -8.13 -9.78 7.08
CA PRO A 52 -8.97 -10.54 8.00
C PRO A 52 -10.31 -9.88 8.36
N SER A 53 -10.36 -8.55 8.41
CA SER A 53 -11.60 -7.81 8.71
C SER A 53 -12.46 -7.59 7.45
N HIS A 54 -11.85 -7.65 6.28
CA HIS A 54 -12.44 -7.42 4.97
C HIS A 54 -12.07 -8.56 4.00
N PRO A 55 -12.54 -9.79 4.23
CA PRO A 55 -12.14 -10.96 3.44
C PRO A 55 -12.62 -10.92 1.98
N GLN A 56 -13.57 -10.03 1.68
CA GLN A 56 -14.11 -9.76 0.35
C GLN A 56 -13.73 -8.36 -0.17
N GLY A 57 -12.73 -7.71 0.42
CA GLY A 57 -12.32 -6.36 0.03
C GLY A 57 -13.34 -5.29 0.42
N THR A 58 -13.42 -4.22 -0.38
CA THR A 58 -14.32 -3.10 -0.12
C THR A 58 -15.74 -3.45 -0.55
N LYS A 59 -16.67 -3.47 0.41
CA LYS A 59 -18.07 -3.84 0.15
C LYS A 59 -18.71 -2.94 -0.92
N GLY A 60 -19.30 -3.58 -1.93
CA GLY A 60 -20.04 -2.89 -2.99
C GLY A 60 -19.17 -2.21 -4.05
N ARG A 61 -17.84 -2.35 -4.00
CA ARG A 61 -16.93 -1.85 -5.04
C ARG A 61 -17.00 -2.78 -6.25
N ASP A 62 -17.19 -2.20 -7.44
CA ASP A 62 -16.98 -2.91 -8.70
C ASP A 62 -15.52 -2.73 -9.14
N PRO A 63 -14.72 -3.80 -9.21
CA PRO A 63 -13.32 -3.70 -9.65
C PRO A 63 -13.19 -3.34 -11.15
N ARG A 64 -14.27 -3.43 -11.94
CA ARG A 64 -14.28 -3.14 -13.40
C ARG A 64 -13.24 -3.94 -14.20
N GLY A 65 -12.86 -5.11 -13.69
CA GLY A 65 -11.79 -5.94 -14.26
C GLY A 65 -10.38 -5.35 -14.15
N LEU A 66 -10.19 -4.27 -13.38
CA LEU A 66 -8.91 -3.62 -13.14
C LEU A 66 -8.15 -4.30 -12.01
N SER A 67 -6.81 -4.36 -12.13
CA SER A 67 -5.97 -4.76 -11.00
C SER A 67 -6.14 -3.78 -9.83
N VAL A 68 -5.84 -4.21 -8.60
CA VAL A 68 -5.98 -3.33 -7.42
C VAL A 68 -5.18 -2.03 -7.58
N LEU A 69 -3.96 -2.09 -8.13
CA LEU A 69 -3.17 -0.88 -8.44
C LEU A 69 -3.80 -0.01 -9.54
N GLN A 70 -4.41 -0.62 -10.55
CA GLN A 70 -5.15 0.12 -11.57
C GLN A 70 -6.39 0.81 -10.98
N GLN A 71 -7.09 0.18 -10.03
CA GLN A 71 -8.22 0.79 -9.33
C GLN A 71 -7.79 2.02 -8.52
N HIS A 72 -6.63 1.93 -7.84
CA HIS A 72 -6.02 3.08 -7.17
C HIS A 72 -5.77 4.24 -8.14
N ALA A 73 -5.10 3.96 -9.26
CA ALA A 73 -4.77 4.99 -10.24
C ALA A 73 -6.02 5.57 -10.93
N ALA A 74 -7.04 4.75 -11.18
CA ALA A 74 -8.27 5.14 -11.85
C ALA A 74 -9.09 6.20 -11.10
N PHE A 75 -8.83 6.44 -9.81
CA PHE A 75 -9.42 7.59 -9.11
C PHE A 75 -8.96 8.95 -9.69
N PHE A 76 -7.71 8.99 -10.15
CA PHE A 76 -7.08 10.20 -10.68
C PHE A 76 -7.39 10.42 -12.16
N ASP A 77 -7.85 9.42 -12.90
CA ASP A 77 -8.35 9.56 -14.26
C ASP A 77 -9.76 10.17 -14.23
N ARG A 78 -9.85 11.48 -14.47
CA ARG A 78 -11.06 12.27 -14.23
C ARG A 78 -12.01 12.23 -15.41
N ASN A 79 -11.49 11.99 -16.62
CA ASN A 79 -12.29 11.89 -17.83
C ASN A 79 -12.59 10.42 -18.23
N GLY A 80 -11.92 9.44 -17.63
CA GLY A 80 -12.15 8.02 -17.83
C GLY A 80 -11.52 7.44 -19.10
N ASP A 81 -10.52 8.10 -19.68
CA ASP A 81 -9.87 7.66 -20.92
C ASP A 81 -8.68 6.70 -20.71
N GLY A 82 -8.32 6.42 -19.45
CA GLY A 82 -7.22 5.55 -19.06
C GLY A 82 -5.85 6.25 -19.03
N ILE A 83 -5.81 7.58 -19.21
CA ILE A 83 -4.62 8.41 -19.22
C ILE A 83 -4.78 9.53 -18.20
N ILE A 84 -3.81 9.67 -17.30
CA ILE A 84 -3.83 10.70 -16.25
C ILE A 84 -2.81 11.77 -16.61
N TYR A 85 -3.29 12.99 -16.83
CA TYR A 85 -2.42 14.15 -17.04
C TYR A 85 -2.19 14.94 -15.74
N PRO A 86 -1.18 15.84 -15.69
CA PRO A 86 -0.89 16.60 -14.47
C PRO A 86 -2.07 17.38 -13.90
N TRP A 87 -2.96 17.92 -14.74
CA TRP A 87 -4.15 18.63 -14.25
C TRP A 87 -5.17 17.70 -13.58
N GLU A 88 -5.24 16.44 -13.99
CA GLU A 88 -6.09 15.43 -13.37
C GLU A 88 -5.52 14.93 -12.05
N THR A 89 -4.21 14.69 -12.00
CA THR A 89 -3.51 14.41 -10.73
C THR A 89 -3.71 15.57 -9.75
N PHE A 90 -3.60 16.82 -10.21
CA PHE A 90 -3.89 18.00 -9.38
C PHE A 90 -5.32 17.96 -8.85
N GLN A 91 -6.32 17.73 -9.71
CA GLN A 91 -7.72 17.64 -9.32
C GLN A 91 -7.96 16.51 -8.30
N GLY A 92 -7.35 15.34 -8.50
CA GLY A 92 -7.45 14.21 -7.57
C GLY A 92 -6.82 14.52 -6.21
N LEU A 93 -5.63 15.10 -6.17
CA LEU A 93 -4.99 15.54 -4.92
C LEU A 93 -5.85 16.58 -4.19
N ARG A 94 -6.47 17.52 -4.93
CA ARG A 94 -7.41 18.49 -4.36
C ARG A 94 -8.67 17.80 -3.84
N ALA A 95 -9.18 16.79 -4.53
CA ALA A 95 -10.37 16.04 -4.14
C ALA A 95 -10.17 15.31 -2.80
N ILE A 96 -9.01 14.70 -2.58
CA ILE A 96 -8.70 13.97 -1.33
C ILE A 96 -8.26 14.86 -0.16
N GLY A 97 -8.21 16.18 -0.35
CA GLY A 97 -7.97 17.14 0.74
C GLY A 97 -6.57 17.78 0.79
N CYS A 98 -5.66 17.50 -0.15
CA CYS A 98 -4.35 18.15 -0.18
C CYS A 98 -4.48 19.67 -0.42
N ALA A 99 -3.62 20.47 0.21
CA ALA A 99 -3.55 21.93 0.01
C ALA A 99 -3.05 22.31 -1.39
N LEU A 100 -3.35 23.53 -1.86
CA LEU A 100 -3.02 24.00 -3.21
C LEU A 100 -1.54 23.81 -3.60
N PRO A 101 -0.54 24.20 -2.77
CA PRO A 101 0.86 24.00 -3.12
C PRO A 101 1.22 22.52 -3.24
N VAL A 102 0.74 21.69 -2.30
CA VAL A 102 0.98 20.24 -2.30
C VAL A 102 0.39 19.59 -3.54
N SER A 103 -0.84 19.96 -3.92
CA SER A 103 -1.48 19.45 -5.13
C SER A 103 -0.74 19.86 -6.40
N PHE A 104 -0.27 21.12 -6.49
CA PHE A 104 0.42 21.62 -7.67
C PHE A 104 1.78 20.94 -7.88
N PHE A 105 2.66 20.97 -6.87
CA PHE A 105 3.98 20.36 -6.98
C PHE A 105 3.90 18.83 -7.01
N GLY A 106 2.98 18.23 -6.25
CA GLY A 106 2.75 16.79 -6.24
C GLY A 106 2.30 16.27 -7.61
N ALA A 107 1.38 16.97 -8.28
CA ALA A 107 0.95 16.58 -9.62
C ALA A 107 2.08 16.57 -10.63
N ILE A 108 2.94 17.59 -10.62
CA ILE A 108 4.11 17.66 -11.51
C ILE A 108 5.06 16.49 -11.20
N LEU A 109 5.39 16.26 -9.93
CA LEU A 109 6.35 15.23 -9.54
C LEU A 109 5.87 13.82 -9.84
N ILE A 110 4.62 13.49 -9.50
CA ILE A 110 4.03 12.16 -9.75
C ILE A 110 4.03 11.86 -11.24
N ASN A 111 3.53 12.80 -12.06
CA ASN A 111 3.50 12.65 -13.51
C ASN A 111 4.91 12.58 -14.11
N LEU A 112 5.86 13.38 -13.63
CA LEU A 112 7.25 13.34 -14.09
C LEU A 112 7.91 11.98 -13.84
N VAL A 113 7.69 11.38 -12.66
CA VAL A 113 8.28 10.08 -12.29
C VAL A 113 7.60 8.93 -13.03
N LEU A 114 6.27 8.98 -13.20
CA LEU A 114 5.50 7.86 -13.75
C LEU A 114 5.28 7.92 -15.26
N THR A 115 5.55 9.04 -15.92
CA THR A 115 5.26 9.16 -17.36
C THR A 115 6.09 8.20 -18.21
N TYR A 116 7.42 8.17 -18.01
CA TYR A 116 8.30 7.35 -18.85
C TYR A 116 8.11 5.84 -18.63
N PRO A 117 7.95 5.33 -17.39
CA PRO A 117 7.67 3.91 -17.18
C PRO A 117 6.33 3.45 -17.78
N THR A 118 5.32 4.32 -17.81
CA THR A 118 3.94 3.93 -18.19
C THR A 118 3.60 4.23 -19.65
N GLN A 119 4.34 5.09 -20.34
CA GLN A 119 4.07 5.38 -21.76
C GLN A 119 4.21 4.13 -22.66
N PRO A 120 3.47 4.07 -23.78
CA PRO A 120 3.47 2.91 -24.68
C PRO A 120 4.73 2.81 -25.57
N GLY A 121 5.45 3.92 -25.76
CA GLY A 121 6.59 4.02 -26.65
C GLY A 121 7.87 4.48 -25.96
N TRP A 122 8.97 4.49 -26.70
CA TRP A 122 10.28 4.91 -26.16
C TRP A 122 10.47 6.43 -26.17
N LEU A 123 9.84 7.14 -27.11
CA LEU A 123 9.97 8.60 -27.23
C LEU A 123 9.22 9.29 -26.07
N PRO A 124 9.90 10.05 -25.19
CA PRO A 124 9.24 10.73 -24.07
C PRO A 124 8.18 11.72 -24.54
N SER A 125 6.98 11.63 -23.96
CA SER A 125 5.93 12.64 -24.16
C SER A 125 6.15 13.85 -23.25
N PRO A 126 6.16 15.09 -23.78
CA PRO A 126 6.28 16.30 -22.95
C PRO A 126 5.01 16.59 -22.14
N LEU A 127 3.91 15.87 -22.39
CA LEU A 127 2.64 16.06 -21.68
C LEU A 127 2.62 15.38 -20.30
N LEU A 128 3.67 14.63 -19.95
CA LEU A 128 3.81 13.94 -18.67
C LEU A 128 2.60 13.02 -18.36
N SER A 129 2.07 12.32 -19.37
CA SER A 129 0.92 11.43 -19.21
C SER A 129 1.29 10.15 -18.46
N ILE A 130 0.40 9.68 -17.60
CA ILE A 130 0.48 8.37 -16.95
C ILE A 130 -0.56 7.45 -17.58
N HIS A 131 -0.16 6.27 -18.05
CA HIS A 131 -1.11 5.33 -18.65
C HIS A 131 -1.48 4.22 -17.65
N ILE A 132 -2.75 4.16 -17.25
CA ILE A 132 -3.24 3.21 -16.24
C ILE A 132 -2.97 1.76 -16.67
N LYS A 133 -3.07 1.44 -17.96
CA LYS A 133 -2.77 0.11 -18.49
C LYS A 133 -1.38 -0.41 -18.07
N ASN A 134 -0.40 0.49 -17.95
CA ASN A 134 0.99 0.17 -17.66
C ASN A 134 1.43 0.58 -16.24
N ILE A 135 0.51 0.97 -15.36
CA ILE A 135 0.84 1.54 -14.05
C ILE A 135 1.65 0.60 -13.15
N HIS A 136 1.54 -0.72 -13.34
CA HIS A 136 2.34 -1.73 -12.64
C HIS A 136 3.86 -1.52 -12.82
N LYS A 137 4.29 -0.87 -13.91
CA LYS A 137 5.69 -0.48 -14.14
C LYS A 137 6.18 0.67 -13.26
N GLY A 138 5.26 1.37 -12.58
CA GLY A 138 5.56 2.44 -11.64
C GLY A 138 5.98 1.95 -10.24
N LYS A 139 5.93 0.64 -9.99
CA LYS A 139 6.37 0.04 -8.73
C LYS A 139 7.87 0.29 -8.51
N HIS A 140 8.26 0.59 -7.27
CA HIS A 140 9.65 0.80 -6.87
C HIS A 140 10.04 -0.14 -5.70
N GLY A 141 11.34 -0.32 -5.48
CA GLY A 141 11.86 -1.38 -4.60
C GLY A 141 11.58 -1.17 -3.11
N SER A 142 11.54 0.08 -2.65
CA SER A 142 11.44 0.42 -1.22
C SER A 142 10.01 0.73 -0.76
N ASP A 143 9.02 0.27 -1.52
CA ASP A 143 7.61 0.39 -1.14
C ASP A 143 7.24 -0.59 -0.01
N SER A 144 5.94 -0.81 0.22
CA SER A 144 5.46 -1.78 1.21
C SER A 144 5.41 -3.22 0.70
N GLU A 145 5.67 -3.42 -0.59
CA GLU A 145 5.49 -4.67 -1.33
C GLU A 145 4.06 -5.26 -1.30
N ALA A 146 3.07 -4.52 -0.78
CA ALA A 146 1.67 -4.94 -0.76
C ALA A 146 1.01 -4.91 -2.14
N TYR A 147 1.64 -4.27 -3.12
CA TYR A 147 1.45 -4.63 -4.53
C TYR A 147 2.57 -5.54 -4.99
N ASP A 148 2.23 -6.60 -5.72
CA ASP A 148 3.22 -7.35 -6.49
C ASP A 148 3.59 -6.65 -7.80
N THR A 149 4.50 -7.24 -8.57
CA THR A 149 5.01 -6.67 -9.83
C THR A 149 3.93 -6.50 -10.91
N GLU A 150 2.84 -7.25 -10.84
CA GLU A 150 1.70 -7.14 -11.76
C GLU A 150 0.61 -6.16 -11.26
N GLY A 151 0.82 -5.53 -10.09
CA GLY A 151 -0.14 -4.61 -9.48
C GLY A 151 -1.31 -5.30 -8.77
N ARG A 152 -1.17 -6.59 -8.45
CA ARG A 152 -2.12 -7.34 -7.61
C ARG A 152 -1.79 -7.08 -6.14
N PHE A 153 -2.80 -7.17 -5.29
CA PHE A 153 -2.65 -6.93 -3.85
C PHE A 153 -2.18 -8.19 -3.12
N ASP A 154 -1.06 -8.16 -2.40
CA ASP A 154 -0.55 -9.26 -1.59
C ASP A 154 -1.01 -9.11 -0.12
N PRO A 155 -1.96 -9.95 0.36
CA PRO A 155 -2.48 -9.83 1.71
C PRO A 155 -1.44 -10.09 2.81
N SER A 156 -0.43 -10.93 2.55
CA SER A 156 0.61 -11.23 3.53
C SER A 156 1.57 -10.06 3.70
N LYS A 157 1.93 -9.39 2.59
CA LYS A 157 2.74 -8.16 2.64
C LYS A 157 1.97 -7.01 3.27
N PHE A 158 0.68 -6.88 2.98
CA PHE A 158 -0.19 -5.91 3.64
C PHE A 158 -0.29 -6.16 5.16
N ASP A 159 -0.53 -7.41 5.58
CA ASP A 159 -0.58 -7.75 7.01
C ASP A 159 0.75 -7.45 7.72
N ALA A 160 1.87 -7.71 7.03
CA ALA A 160 3.21 -7.44 7.54
C ALA A 160 3.48 -5.96 7.83
N ILE A 161 2.75 -5.02 7.23
CA ILE A 161 2.82 -3.60 7.59
C ILE A 161 2.48 -3.43 9.08
N PHE A 162 1.40 -4.06 9.54
CA PHE A 162 0.90 -3.92 10.90
C PHE A 162 1.59 -4.87 11.88
N SER A 163 1.82 -6.13 11.48
CA SER A 163 2.47 -7.09 12.38
C SER A 163 3.90 -6.66 12.74
N LYS A 164 4.63 -6.05 11.79
CA LYS A 164 6.00 -5.55 11.99
C LYS A 164 6.06 -4.19 12.67
N TYR A 165 5.17 -3.26 12.32
CA TYR A 165 5.31 -1.85 12.72
C TYR A 165 4.18 -1.31 13.61
N GLY A 166 2.96 -1.86 13.56
CA GLY A 166 1.82 -1.45 14.40
C GLY A 166 1.90 -2.04 15.82
N ARG A 167 2.95 -1.70 16.57
CA ARG A 167 3.28 -2.31 17.87
C ARG A 167 2.49 -1.70 19.03
N THR A 168 2.11 -0.43 18.89
CA THR A 168 1.34 0.34 19.88
C THR A 168 -0.15 0.05 19.74
N HIS A 169 -0.63 -0.01 18.50
CA HIS A 169 -2.02 -0.31 18.16
C HIS A 169 -2.04 -1.39 17.06
N PRO A 170 -2.50 -2.63 17.34
CA PRO A 170 -2.39 -3.74 16.39
C PRO A 170 -2.99 -3.50 14.99
N ASN A 171 -3.95 -2.57 14.86
CA ASN A 171 -4.63 -2.24 13.62
C ASN A 171 -4.45 -0.78 13.20
N ALA A 172 -3.39 -0.11 13.64
CA ALA A 172 -3.07 1.23 13.19
C ALA A 172 -1.56 1.51 13.26
N LEU A 173 -1.13 2.58 12.59
CA LEU A 173 0.23 3.11 12.72
C LEU A 173 0.19 4.48 13.36
N THR A 174 1.07 4.71 14.34
CA THR A 174 1.47 6.07 14.72
C THR A 174 2.40 6.66 13.65
N LYS A 175 2.70 7.96 13.74
CA LYS A 175 3.66 8.60 12.82
C LYS A 175 5.05 7.98 12.97
N GLU A 176 5.46 7.69 14.19
CA GLU A 176 6.76 7.14 14.55
C GLU A 176 6.91 5.72 13.98
N GLU A 177 5.87 4.90 14.12
CA GLU A 177 5.82 3.54 13.55
C GLU A 177 5.84 3.56 12.02
N LEU A 178 5.13 4.50 11.39
CA LEU A 178 5.17 4.71 9.95
C LEU A 178 6.58 5.13 9.48
N ILE A 179 7.26 6.03 10.19
CA ILE A 179 8.66 6.39 9.86
C ILE A 179 9.60 5.20 10.05
N SER A 180 9.40 4.39 11.10
CA SER A 180 10.14 3.15 11.31
C SER A 180 9.97 2.16 10.15
N MET A 181 8.73 2.02 9.64
CA MET A 181 8.43 1.23 8.44
C MET A 181 9.19 1.75 7.22
N LEU A 182 9.11 3.05 6.93
CA LEU A 182 9.79 3.66 5.79
C LEU A 182 11.31 3.44 5.82
N ASN A 183 11.93 3.59 7.00
CA ASN A 183 13.36 3.31 7.15
C ASN A 183 13.66 1.82 7.00
N GLY A 184 12.77 0.95 7.48
CA GLY A 184 12.93 -0.49 7.45
C GLY A 184 12.78 -1.13 6.07
N ASN A 185 12.01 -0.51 5.17
CA ASN A 185 11.74 -1.00 3.81
C ASN A 185 12.77 -0.54 2.76
N ARG A 186 13.77 0.28 3.14
CA ARG A 186 14.76 0.80 2.19
C ARG A 186 15.58 -0.31 1.55
N ASN A 187 15.49 -0.42 0.23
CA ASN A 187 16.38 -1.25 -0.57
C ASN A 187 17.66 -0.51 -0.93
N MET A 188 18.77 -1.25 -1.00
CA MET A 188 20.08 -0.69 -1.33
C MET A 188 20.04 0.03 -2.69
N TYR A 189 20.53 1.27 -2.73
CA TYR A 189 20.58 2.16 -3.92
C TYR A 189 19.25 2.58 -4.54
N ASP A 190 18.11 2.26 -3.92
CA ASP A 190 16.79 2.70 -4.40
C ASP A 190 16.41 4.10 -3.87
N PHE A 191 17.29 5.08 -4.06
CA PHE A 191 17.10 6.44 -3.52
C PHE A 191 15.81 7.11 -3.99
N LEU A 192 15.42 6.88 -5.25
CA LEU A 192 14.15 7.36 -5.78
C LEU A 192 12.96 6.70 -5.08
N GLY A 193 13.00 5.37 -4.89
CA GLY A 193 11.97 4.65 -4.14
C GLY A 193 11.91 5.06 -2.66
N TRP A 194 13.03 5.45 -2.03
CA TRP A 194 13.02 5.97 -0.65
C TRP A 194 12.21 7.27 -0.54
N VAL A 195 12.44 8.18 -1.48
CA VAL A 195 11.74 9.48 -1.52
C VAL A 195 10.27 9.28 -1.90
N ALA A 196 9.98 8.43 -2.89
CA ALA A 196 8.62 8.10 -3.32
C ALA A 196 7.81 7.48 -2.17
N ALA A 197 8.32 6.43 -1.54
CA ALA A 197 7.65 5.79 -0.40
C ALA A 197 7.41 6.78 0.75
N ALA A 198 8.38 7.62 1.08
CA ALA A 198 8.20 8.63 2.12
C ALA A 198 7.10 9.64 1.74
N GLY A 199 7.07 10.11 0.49
CA GLY A 199 6.05 11.02 -0.01
C GLY A 199 4.65 10.42 0.05
N GLU A 200 4.47 9.20 -0.47
CA GLU A 200 3.20 8.47 -0.50
C GLU A 200 2.63 8.27 0.91
N TRP A 201 3.44 7.71 1.82
CA TRP A 201 2.99 7.37 3.17
C TRP A 201 2.77 8.59 4.06
N LEU A 202 3.62 9.62 3.96
CA LEU A 202 3.43 10.86 4.73
C LEU A 202 2.23 11.67 4.21
N LEU A 203 1.97 11.66 2.91
CA LEU A 203 0.77 12.26 2.35
C LEU A 203 -0.48 11.51 2.82
N LEU A 204 -0.49 10.18 2.74
CA LEU A 204 -1.58 9.34 3.25
C LEU A 204 -1.83 9.61 4.74
N TYR A 205 -0.79 9.63 5.57
CA TYR A 205 -0.90 9.95 6.99
C TYR A 205 -1.50 11.35 7.22
N SER A 206 -1.05 12.35 6.44
CA SER A 206 -1.53 13.72 6.57
C SER A 206 -3.03 13.86 6.29
N VAL A 207 -3.53 13.19 5.24
CA VAL A 207 -4.94 13.32 4.81
C VAL A 207 -5.90 12.34 5.49
N ALA A 208 -5.39 11.23 6.05
CA ALA A 208 -6.25 10.11 6.44
C ALA A 208 -6.06 9.59 7.88
N LYS A 209 -5.13 10.13 8.66
CA LYS A 209 -5.06 9.82 10.11
C LYS A 209 -6.36 10.24 10.82
N ASN A 210 -6.73 9.51 11.86
CA ASN A 210 -7.87 9.87 12.69
C ASN A 210 -7.53 11.01 13.68
N LYS A 211 -8.51 11.39 14.52
CA LYS A 211 -8.38 12.47 15.51
C LYS A 211 -7.31 12.20 16.58
N ASP A 212 -7.03 10.93 16.84
CA ASP A 212 -6.02 10.48 17.80
C ASP A 212 -4.62 10.38 17.18
N GLY A 213 -4.46 10.74 15.91
CA GLY A 213 -3.18 10.64 15.19
C GLY A 213 -2.85 9.22 14.74
N LEU A 214 -3.83 8.34 14.60
CA LEU A 214 -3.65 6.96 14.19
C LEU A 214 -4.08 6.77 12.73
N LEU A 215 -3.19 6.18 11.93
CA LEU A 215 -3.50 5.75 10.57
C LEU A 215 -4.04 4.31 10.61
N GLN A 216 -5.36 4.19 10.51
CA GLN A 216 -6.08 2.91 10.70
C GLN A 216 -5.82 1.92 9.56
N ARG A 217 -5.78 0.62 9.88
CA ARG A 217 -5.58 -0.46 8.91
C ARG A 217 -6.56 -0.42 7.75
N GLU A 218 -7.85 -0.25 8.03
CA GLU A 218 -8.89 -0.11 7.00
C GLU A 218 -8.69 1.13 6.12
N THR A 219 -8.20 2.23 6.69
CA THR A 219 -7.84 3.42 5.91
C THR A 219 -6.71 3.10 4.94
N VAL A 220 -5.64 2.46 5.41
CA VAL A 220 -4.51 2.05 4.56
C VAL A 220 -4.97 1.05 3.50
N ARG A 221 -5.76 0.03 3.86
CA ARG A 221 -6.31 -0.97 2.92
C ARG A 221 -7.10 -0.29 1.79
N GLY A 222 -7.98 0.64 2.14
CA GLY A 222 -8.77 1.38 1.16
C GLY A 222 -7.94 2.33 0.29
N ALA A 223 -6.73 2.71 0.71
CA ALA A 223 -5.81 3.42 -0.18
C ALA A 223 -5.30 2.51 -1.30
N PHE A 224 -5.13 1.20 -1.06
CA PHE A 224 -4.65 0.27 -2.09
C PHE A 224 -5.66 0.04 -3.22
N ASP A 225 -6.97 -0.03 -2.96
CA ASP A 225 -7.96 -0.18 -4.04
C ASP A 225 -8.53 1.16 -4.53
N GLY A 226 -8.14 2.28 -3.90
CA GLY A 226 -8.63 3.63 -4.20
C GLY A 226 -9.94 4.01 -3.51
N SER A 227 -10.58 3.10 -2.78
CA SER A 227 -11.84 3.37 -2.07
C SER A 227 -11.72 4.42 -0.97
N LEU A 228 -10.53 4.58 -0.37
CA LEU A 228 -10.25 5.68 0.55
C LEU A 228 -10.41 7.04 -0.14
N PHE A 229 -9.92 7.18 -1.37
CA PHE A 229 -9.91 8.45 -2.07
C PHE A 229 -11.33 8.92 -2.42
N GLU A 230 -12.19 7.98 -2.81
CA GLU A 230 -13.62 8.21 -3.00
C GLU A 230 -14.27 8.70 -1.69
N ARG A 231 -14.04 7.99 -0.56
CA ARG A 231 -14.54 8.40 0.77
C ARG A 231 -14.06 9.80 1.17
N LEU A 232 -12.79 10.12 0.95
CA LEU A 232 -12.23 11.45 1.25
C LEU A 232 -12.87 12.54 0.38
N GLN A 233 -13.03 12.29 -0.92
CA GLN A 233 -13.68 13.22 -1.84
C GLN A 233 -15.14 13.49 -1.42
N ASP A 234 -15.88 12.44 -1.06
CA ASP A 234 -17.30 12.57 -0.72
C ASP A 234 -17.50 13.29 0.61
N ASN A 235 -16.69 12.97 1.63
CA ASN A 235 -16.68 13.70 2.90
C ASN A 235 -16.41 15.20 2.71
N LYS A 236 -15.54 15.54 1.75
CA LYS A 236 -15.20 16.93 1.42
C LYS A 236 -16.34 17.65 0.68
N LYS A 237 -17.11 16.96 -0.16
CA LYS A 237 -18.30 17.54 -0.81
C LYS A 237 -19.44 17.79 0.19
N SER A 238 -19.49 17.03 1.28
CA SER A 238 -20.49 17.21 2.34
C SER A 238 -20.10 18.20 3.44
N SER A 239 -18.87 18.75 3.40
CA SER A 239 -18.35 19.74 4.36
C SER A 239 -18.43 21.15 3.80
#